data_AF-A0A842SL26-F1
#
_entry.id   AF-A0A842SL26-F1
#
_cell.length_a   1.000
_cell.length_b   1.000
_cell.length_c   1.000
_cell.angle_alpha   90.00
_cell.angle_beta   90.00
_cell.angle_gamma   90.00
#
_symmetry.space_group_name_H-M   'P 1'
#
loop_
_entity.id
_entity.type
_entity.pdbx_description
1 polymer ?
#
loop_
_entity_poly.entity_id
_entity_poly.type
_entity_poly.pdbx_seq_one_letter_code
_entity_poly.pdbx_strand_id
1 'polypeptide(L)'
;MSEPYRHVRFRWWQPVDLEEVSEKLKDEFEISKREMPSEGQEISLYKDQRDQLVVVADTLQASLGNFRANLSQNENKPFTKKDQKLREEIFEIYTHARPTPFPWQWVPEPEYETE
;
A
#
# COMPACT_ATOMS: atom_id res chain seq x y z
N MET A 1 16.22 8.94 16.48
CA MET A 1 16.14 7.57 15.95
C MET A 1 15.11 7.64 14.84
N SER A 2 15.49 7.42 13.58
CA SER A 2 14.56 7.50 12.45
C SER A 2 13.44 6.48 12.66
N GLU A 3 12.20 6.95 12.76
CA GLU A 3 11.03 6.07 12.84
C GLU A 3 10.91 5.29 11.52
N PRO A 4 10.54 4.00 11.56
CA PRO A 4 10.40 3.21 10.34
C PRO A 4 9.35 3.86 9.43
N TYR A 5 9.69 4.05 8.16
CA TYR A 5 8.79 4.72 7.21
C TYR A 5 7.45 4.00 7.17
N ARG A 6 6.39 4.73 7.53
CA ARG A 6 5.02 4.24 7.45
C ARG A 6 4.13 5.31 6.86
N HIS A 7 3.63 5.07 5.66
CA HIS A 7 2.77 6.00 4.97
C HIS A 7 1.51 5.30 4.47
N VAL A 8 0.37 5.97 4.57
CA VAL A 8 -0.91 5.42 4.13
C VAL A 8 -1.49 6.32 3.05
N ARG A 9 -1.77 5.71 1.91
CA ARG A 9 -2.42 6.35 0.77
C ARG A 9 -3.81 5.77 0.58
N PHE A 10 -4.68 6.57 0.01
CA PHE A 10 -6.09 6.29 -0.18
C PHE A 10 -6.49 6.66 -1.61
N ARG A 11 -7.47 5.93 -2.11
CA ARG A 11 -8.18 6.25 -3.34
C ARG A 11 -9.65 6.43 -3.01
N TRP A 12 -10.25 7.50 -3.50
CA TRP A 12 -11.67 7.77 -3.29
C TRP A 12 -12.49 7.31 -4.49
N TRP A 13 -13.77 7.05 -4.23
CA TRP A 13 -14.83 6.79 -5.22
C TRP A 13 -14.73 5.47 -5.99
N GLN A 14 -13.56 5.13 -6.50
CA GLN A 14 -13.35 3.96 -7.35
C GLN A 14 -12.45 2.94 -6.64
N PRO A 15 -12.90 1.68 -6.50
CA PRO A 15 -12.04 0.61 -6.04
C PRO A 15 -10.92 0.39 -7.07
N VAL A 16 -9.71 0.14 -6.57
CA VAL A 16 -8.59 -0.34 -7.38
C VAL A 16 -8.80 -1.81 -7.68
N ASP A 17 -8.65 -2.17 -8.95
CA ASP A 17 -8.57 -3.57 -9.34
C ASP A 17 -7.19 -4.12 -8.96
N LEU A 18 -7.14 -4.93 -7.90
CA LEU A 18 -5.89 -5.46 -7.36
C LEU A 18 -5.25 -6.47 -8.31
N GLU A 19 -6.01 -7.14 -9.17
CA GLU A 19 -5.48 -8.09 -10.14
C GLU A 19 -4.73 -7.35 -11.25
N GLU A 20 -5.31 -6.30 -11.84
CA GLU A 20 -4.64 -5.49 -12.86
C GLU A 20 -3.36 -4.83 -12.31
N VAL A 21 -3.41 -4.29 -11.08
CA VAL A 21 -2.24 -3.71 -10.41
C VAL A 21 -1.18 -4.77 -10.15
N SER A 22 -1.60 -5.98 -9.78
CA SER A 22 -0.66 -7.09 -9.60
C SER A 22 0.02 -7.48 -10.90
N GLU A 23 -0.70 -7.56 -12.01
CA GLU A 23 -0.10 -7.92 -13.30
C GLU A 23 0.92 -6.88 -13.77
N LYS A 24 0.63 -5.58 -13.56
CA LYS A 24 1.57 -4.50 -13.88
C LYS A 24 2.83 -4.53 -13.02
N LEU A 25 2.68 -4.76 -11.72
CA LEU A 25 3.80 -4.71 -10.77
C LEU A 25 4.59 -6.03 -10.70
N LYS A 26 4.04 -7.16 -11.17
CA LYS A 26 4.66 -8.50 -11.04
C LYS A 26 5.95 -8.64 -11.84
N ASP A 27 6.11 -7.86 -12.92
CA ASP A 27 7.31 -7.90 -13.75
C ASP A 27 8.53 -7.31 -13.02
N GLU A 28 8.30 -6.31 -12.16
CA GLU A 28 9.38 -5.57 -11.50
C GLU A 28 9.50 -5.86 -9.99
N PHE A 29 8.42 -6.26 -9.33
CA PHE A 29 8.35 -6.40 -7.86
C PHE A 29 7.90 -7.81 -7.43
N GLU A 30 8.29 -8.21 -6.22
CA GLU A 30 7.81 -9.46 -5.64
C GLU A 30 6.41 -9.26 -5.09
N ILE A 31 5.44 -10.03 -5.59
CA ILE A 31 4.03 -9.90 -5.21
C ILE A 31 3.55 -11.14 -4.48
N SER A 32 3.05 -10.93 -3.27
CA SER A 32 2.34 -11.93 -2.47
C SER A 32 0.87 -11.55 -2.36
N LYS A 33 -0.01 -12.31 -3.02
CA LYS A 33 -1.47 -12.18 -2.83
C LYS A 33 -1.86 -12.90 -1.53
N ARG A 34 -2.41 -12.17 -0.57
CA ARG A 34 -2.89 -12.76 0.68
C ARG A 34 -4.41 -12.89 0.63
N GLU A 35 -4.88 -14.02 0.12
CA GLU A 35 -6.29 -14.39 0.18
C GLU A 35 -6.57 -14.98 1.58
N MET A 36 -7.41 -14.33 2.37
CA MET A 36 -7.80 -14.92 3.66
C MET A 36 -8.82 -16.05 3.44
N PRO A 37 -8.61 -17.25 4.02
CA PRO A 37 -9.54 -18.36 3.86
C PRO A 37 -10.90 -18.00 4.45
N SER A 38 -11.93 -18.08 3.61
CA SER A 38 -13.34 -17.83 3.96
C SER A 38 -13.99 -19.06 4.62
N GLU A 39 -13.36 -19.66 5.63
CA GLU A 39 -13.95 -20.78 6.36
C GLU A 39 -14.53 -20.32 7.70
N GLY A 40 -15.86 -20.28 7.76
CA GLY A 40 -16.65 -20.13 8.99
C GLY A 40 -17.54 -18.90 8.98
N GLN A 41 -18.80 -19.07 9.41
CA GLN A 41 -19.86 -18.05 9.52
C GLN A 41 -19.33 -16.66 9.92
N GLU A 42 -19.08 -15.81 8.93
CA GLU A 42 -18.47 -14.50 9.16
C GLU A 42 -19.50 -13.37 8.98
N ILE A 43 -19.83 -12.71 10.09
CA ILE A 43 -20.77 -11.57 10.22
C ILE A 43 -20.02 -10.24 10.04
N SER A 44 -19.10 -10.16 9.07
CA SER A 44 -18.38 -8.91 8.78
C SER A 44 -18.93 -8.27 7.49
N LEU A 45 -19.30 -6.99 7.57
CA LEU A 45 -19.86 -6.20 6.46
C LEU A 45 -18.81 -5.81 5.39
N TYR A 46 -17.53 -6.13 5.60
CA TYR A 46 -16.40 -5.66 4.77
C TYR A 46 -15.63 -6.81 4.09
N LYS A 47 -16.34 -7.84 3.61
CA LYS A 47 -15.75 -9.03 2.98
C LYS A 47 -14.89 -8.69 1.74
N ASP A 48 -15.36 -7.77 0.90
CA ASP A 48 -14.67 -7.31 -0.31
C ASP A 48 -13.44 -6.41 -0.05
N GLN A 49 -13.16 -6.03 1.21
CA GLN A 49 -11.96 -5.25 1.57
C GLN A 49 -10.83 -6.11 2.17
N ARG A 50 -10.98 -7.45 2.17
CA ARG A 50 -9.98 -8.36 2.72
C ARG A 50 -8.88 -8.75 1.73
N ASP A 51 -9.11 -8.64 0.43
CA ASP A 51 -8.05 -8.85 -0.54
C ASP A 51 -6.94 -7.82 -0.31
N GLN A 52 -5.78 -8.34 0.07
CA GLN A 52 -4.58 -7.55 0.27
C GLN A 52 -3.51 -8.07 -0.68
N LEU A 53 -3.14 -7.21 -1.62
CA LEU A 53 -1.98 -7.43 -2.46
C LEU A 53 -0.77 -6.87 -1.72
N VAL A 54 0.17 -7.73 -1.34
CA VAL A 54 1.41 -7.31 -0.71
C VAL A 54 2.48 -7.27 -1.77
N VAL A 55 3.01 -6.08 -2.06
CA VAL A 55 4.12 -5.86 -2.98
C VAL A 55 5.36 -5.55 -2.17
N VAL A 56 6.42 -6.32 -2.39
CA VAL A 56 7.70 -6.21 -1.67
C VAL A 56 8.78 -5.78 -2.66
N ALA A 57 9.46 -4.69 -2.32
CA ALA A 57 10.67 -4.22 -3.00
C ALA A 57 11.91 -4.67 -2.19
N ASP A 58 12.97 -3.84 -2.13
CA ASP A 58 14.20 -4.19 -1.42
C ASP A 58 14.08 -3.89 0.09
N THR A 59 13.58 -2.70 0.43
CA THR A 59 13.42 -2.27 1.82
C THR A 59 11.98 -1.88 2.15
N LEU A 60 11.18 -1.57 1.13
CA LEU A 60 9.80 -1.12 1.24
C LEU A 60 8.82 -2.25 0.95
N GLN A 61 7.82 -2.37 1.81
CA GLN A 61 6.67 -3.24 1.63
C GLN A 61 5.41 -2.38 1.48
N ALA A 62 4.60 -2.69 0.47
CA ALA A 62 3.34 -2.03 0.22
C ALA A 62 2.19 -3.04 0.26
N SER A 63 1.30 -2.88 1.24
CA SER A 63 0.05 -3.63 1.32
C SER A 63 -1.06 -2.82 0.69
N LEU A 64 -1.45 -3.20 -0.52
CA LEU A 64 -2.50 -2.58 -1.32
C LEU A 64 -3.83 -3.28 -1.06
N GLY A 65 -4.88 -2.50 -0.82
CA GLY A 65 -6.26 -2.94 -0.83
C GLY A 65 -7.11 -2.02 -1.71
N ASN A 66 -8.38 -2.34 -1.90
CA ASN A 66 -9.21 -1.69 -2.93
C ASN A 66 -9.30 -0.16 -2.77
N PHE A 67 -9.25 0.37 -1.54
CA PHE A 67 -9.39 1.79 -1.24
C PHE A 67 -8.19 2.41 -0.51
N ARG A 68 -7.26 1.60 -0.01
CA ARG A 68 -6.11 2.07 0.75
C ARG A 68 -4.87 1.26 0.44
N ALA A 69 -3.72 1.92 0.42
CA ALA A 69 -2.41 1.33 0.38
C ALA A 69 -1.65 1.70 1.66
N ASN A 70 -1.09 0.71 2.33
CA ASN A 70 -0.19 0.92 3.46
C ASN A 70 1.23 0.63 2.99
N LEU A 71 2.07 1.65 2.96
CA LEU A 71 3.49 1.52 2.76
C LEU A 71 4.16 1.44 4.13
N SER A 72 4.98 0.42 4.32
CA SER A 72 5.76 0.20 5.53
C SER A 72 7.14 -0.30 5.16
N GLN A 73 8.15 0.25 5.80
CA GLN A 73 9.50 -0.23 5.63
C GLN A 73 9.75 -1.49 6.48
N ASN A 74 10.32 -2.52 5.86
CA ASN A 74 10.62 -3.78 6.53
C ASN A 74 11.93 -3.69 7.32
N GLU A 75 12.96 -3.05 6.75
CA GLU A 75 14.25 -2.79 7.40
C GLU A 75 14.55 -1.29 7.39
N ASN A 76 14.97 -0.72 8.52
CA ASN A 76 15.34 0.70 8.64
C ASN A 76 16.66 1.00 7.91
N LYS A 77 16.58 1.00 6.58
CA LYS A 77 17.66 1.25 5.61
C LYS A 77 17.25 2.40 4.68
N PRO A 78 18.18 3.09 4.02
CA PRO A 78 17.80 4.11 3.05
C PRO A 78 17.08 3.49 1.85
N PHE A 79 16.16 4.26 1.25
CA PHE A 79 15.36 3.82 0.11
C PHE A 79 16.24 3.64 -1.11
N THR A 80 16.17 2.45 -1.70
CA THR A 80 16.79 2.17 -2.99
C THR A 80 15.99 2.83 -4.12
N LYS A 81 16.56 2.88 -5.33
CA LYS A 81 15.83 3.35 -6.53
C LYS A 81 14.57 2.53 -6.80
N LYS A 82 14.58 1.23 -6.46
CA LYS A 82 13.44 0.33 -6.63
C LYS A 82 12.33 0.66 -5.64
N ASP A 83 12.68 0.97 -4.39
CA ASP A 83 11.72 1.41 -3.36
C ASP A 83 11.06 2.75 -3.72
N GLN A 84 11.85 3.69 -4.26
CA GLN A 84 11.33 4.97 -4.74
C GLN A 84 10.33 4.78 -5.88
N LYS A 85 10.65 3.92 -6.85
CA LYS A 85 9.75 3.62 -7.95
C LYS A 85 8.46 2.96 -7.49
N LEU A 86 8.53 1.98 -6.58
CA LEU A 86 7.34 1.36 -6.00
C LEU A 86 6.45 2.41 -5.32
N ARG A 87 7.06 3.33 -4.56
CA ARG A 87 6.36 4.44 -3.92
C ARG A 87 5.66 5.34 -4.94
N GLU A 88 6.34 5.72 -6.01
CA GLU A 88 5.78 6.57 -7.08
C GLU A 88 4.57 5.91 -7.73
N GLU A 89 4.68 4.65 -8.14
CA GLU A 89 3.58 3.86 -8.73
C GLU A 89 2.37 3.82 -7.79
N ILE A 90 2.60 3.61 -6.49
CA ILE A 90 1.51 3.60 -5.49
C ILE A 90 0.90 4.99 -5.32
N PHE A 91 1.68 6.06 -5.40
CA PHE A 91 1.16 7.42 -5.26
C PHE A 91 0.33 7.84 -6.46
N GLU A 92 0.64 7.32 -7.66
CA GLU A 92 -0.17 7.46 -8.86
C GLU A 92 -1.48 6.69 -8.76
N ILE A 93 -1.45 5.45 -8.27
CA ILE A 93 -2.65 4.62 -8.09
C ILE A 93 -3.54 5.16 -6.95
N TYR A 94 -2.93 5.58 -5.84
CA TYR A 94 -3.59 6.08 -4.63
C TYR A 94 -3.21 7.55 -4.40
N THR A 95 -3.97 8.44 -5.03
CA THR A 95 -3.64 9.87 -5.12
C THR A 95 -3.83 10.64 -3.81
N HIS A 96 -4.61 10.12 -2.86
CA HIS A 96 -5.01 10.87 -1.67
C HIS A 96 -4.25 10.41 -0.42
N ALA A 97 -3.70 11.33 0.37
CA ALA A 97 -3.11 11.04 1.67
C ALA A 97 -4.14 10.91 2.82
N ARG A 98 -5.45 10.91 2.50
CA ARG A 98 -6.53 11.00 3.50
C ARG A 98 -7.65 10.00 3.23
N PRO A 99 -8.28 9.44 4.27
CA PRO A 99 -9.40 8.51 4.10
C PRO A 99 -10.68 9.20 3.63
N THR A 100 -10.85 10.50 3.91
CA THR A 100 -12.05 11.26 3.55
C THR A 100 -11.70 12.64 3.00
N PRO A 101 -12.59 13.26 2.20
CA PRO A 101 -12.42 14.62 1.67
C PRO A 101 -12.46 15.74 2.71
N PHE A 102 -12.77 15.42 3.98
CA PHE A 102 -12.84 16.43 5.03
C PHE A 102 -11.44 16.91 5.48
N PRO A 103 -11.26 18.20 5.81
CA PRO A 103 -9.94 18.81 6.01
C PRO A 103 -9.21 18.42 7.31
N TRP A 104 -9.67 17.43 8.07
CA TRP A 104 -9.32 17.29 9.49
C TRP A 104 -8.20 16.27 9.76
N GLN A 105 -7.82 15.44 8.78
CA GLN A 105 -6.87 14.32 8.98
C GLN A 105 -5.71 14.33 7.97
N TRP A 106 -5.06 15.47 7.76
CA TRP A 106 -3.84 15.49 6.95
C TRP A 106 -2.70 14.80 7.71
N VAL A 107 -2.24 13.66 7.19
CA VAL A 107 -1.04 12.99 7.66
C VAL A 107 0.07 13.31 6.66
N PRO A 108 1.04 14.18 7.01
CA PRO A 108 2.18 14.45 6.14
C PRO A 108 2.99 13.17 5.95
N GLU A 109 3.71 13.09 4.84
CA GLU A 109 4.62 11.99 4.60
C GLU A 109 5.79 12.05 5.61
N PRO A 110 6.13 10.93 6.27
CA PRO A 110 7.28 10.89 7.17
C PRO A 110 8.58 11.04 6.38
N GLU A 111 9.59 11.64 7.01
CA GLU A 111 10.94 11.75 6.44
C GLU A 111 11.53 10.35 6.22
N TYR A 112 12.24 10.17 5.10
CA TYR A 112 12.96 8.94 4.77
C TYR A 112 14.33 9.28 4.22
N GLU A 113 15.29 8.40 4.46
CA GLU A 113 16.64 8.51 3.91
C GLU A 113 16.66 7.81 2.55
N THR A 114 17.41 8.36 1.59
CA THR A 114 17.63 7.78 0.25
C THR A 114 19.11 7.51 0.03
N GLU A 115 19.47 6.41 -0.64
CA GLU A 115 20.86 6.12 -1.05
C GLU A 115 21.38 7.06 -2.15
#